data_AF-A0AAE0ZQG6-F1
#
_entry.id   AF-A0AAE0ZQG6-F1
#
_cell.length_a   1.000
_cell.length_b   1.000
_cell.length_c   1.000
_cell.angle_alpha   90.00
_cell.angle_beta   90.00
_cell.angle_gamma   90.00
#
_symmetry.space_group_name_H-M   'P 1'
#
loop_
_entity.id
_entity.type
_entity.pdbx_description
1 polymer ?
#
loop_
_entity_poly.entity_id
_entity_poly.type
_entity_poly.pdbx_seq_one_letter_code
_entity_poly.pdbx_strand_id
1 'polypeptide(L)'
;MQLFPVCHCTIILVLFGFFLISSSIVHGKKVKGQCSTCKDISKNFYKALESTAKSNYGGGNTGWEEKSLGSYATSEVRLVEVIEKLCDDSSKECHSLLEEHEEVVERFWFKEFAQKKDTDFYAYVCIDHLMLCCPNNTFGKDCAPCPGGVDRPCNGNGGCDGAGTRVGTGKCRCNSGYQGDLCLECKDGFYEESSNETHTICKVCHISCKNICSEGGPKGCDECKDGWLDNEELGCQDIDECATEPCEENQYCSNTQGSYTCFSCDVACESCTGPGSKKCKECHSGFTLTEDSSECIDDNECDTDTSLCNGENEICKNTPGSYECACQTGFVRRDDACVPSPKDADAGETDSEEEKDVGDVNDVDADKDDEHEENETFSESNVKEEL
;
A
#
# COMPACT_ATOMS: atom_id res chain seq x y z
N MET A 1 -19.11 24.85 -79.50
CA MET A 1 -18.72 23.76 -78.59
C MET A 1 -18.80 24.35 -77.18
N GLN A 2 -19.87 24.03 -76.43
CA GLN A 2 -19.84 23.11 -75.26
C GLN A 2 -18.94 23.64 -74.13
N LEU A 3 -19.49 24.18 -73.02
CA LEU A 3 -19.90 23.47 -71.78
C LEU A 3 -18.67 22.80 -71.11
N PHE A 4 -18.30 23.04 -69.84
CA PHE A 4 -19.07 23.29 -68.60
C PHE A 4 -18.32 24.19 -67.58
N PRO A 5 -18.99 24.82 -66.59
CA PRO A 5 -18.36 25.25 -65.34
C PRO A 5 -18.30 24.09 -64.31
N VAL A 6 -17.19 23.97 -63.56
CA VAL A 6 -16.99 22.88 -62.60
C VAL A 6 -17.66 23.20 -61.25
N CYS A 7 -18.32 22.19 -60.70
CA CYS A 7 -19.20 22.25 -59.52
C CYS A 7 -18.51 22.73 -58.22
N HIS A 8 -18.99 23.84 -57.65
CA HIS A 8 -18.75 24.20 -56.24
C HIS A 8 -19.76 23.48 -55.33
N CYS A 9 -19.48 22.23 -54.93
CA CYS A 9 -20.34 21.51 -53.97
C CYS A 9 -19.62 20.52 -53.04
N THR A 10 -18.28 20.47 -53.06
CA THR A 10 -17.49 19.47 -52.30
C THR A 10 -16.97 19.97 -50.94
N ILE A 11 -16.93 21.28 -50.68
CA ILE A 11 -16.34 21.84 -49.45
C ILE A 11 -17.32 21.83 -48.27
N ILE A 12 -18.64 21.86 -48.53
CA ILE A 12 -19.67 21.92 -47.46
C ILE A 12 -19.83 20.56 -46.74
N LEU A 13 -19.65 19.44 -47.44
CA LEU A 13 -19.80 18.10 -46.85
C LEU A 13 -18.70 17.73 -45.84
N VAL A 14 -17.47 18.22 -46.04
CA VAL A 14 -16.35 17.93 -45.12
C VAL A 14 -16.52 18.66 -43.78
N LEU A 15 -17.05 19.89 -43.80
CA LEU A 15 -17.30 20.68 -42.58
C LEU A 15 -18.47 20.11 -41.76
N PHE A 16 -19.53 19.61 -42.40
CA PHE A 16 -20.60 18.87 -41.72
C PHE A 16 -20.11 17.55 -41.10
N GLY A 17 -19.19 16.83 -41.77
CA GLY A 17 -18.58 15.62 -41.22
C GLY A 17 -17.82 15.87 -39.91
N PHE A 18 -17.01 16.93 -39.85
CA PHE A 18 -16.29 17.30 -38.62
C PHE A 18 -17.23 17.70 -37.47
N PHE A 19 -18.32 18.43 -37.75
CA PHE A 19 -19.28 18.86 -36.73
C PHE A 19 -20.06 17.69 -36.07
N LEU A 20 -20.33 16.62 -36.82
CA LEU A 20 -20.99 15.42 -36.28
C LEU A 20 -20.05 14.57 -35.40
N ILE A 21 -18.77 14.49 -35.78
CA ILE A 21 -17.75 13.77 -35.01
C ILE A 21 -17.49 14.49 -33.66
N SER A 22 -17.34 15.82 -33.66
CA SER A 22 -17.19 16.58 -32.42
C SER A 22 -18.41 16.44 -31.49
N SER A 23 -19.62 16.43 -32.05
CA SER A 23 -20.86 16.29 -31.27
C SER A 23 -20.93 14.95 -30.55
N SER A 24 -20.54 13.85 -31.20
CA SER A 24 -20.57 12.51 -30.62
C SER A 24 -19.51 12.30 -29.52
N ILE A 25 -18.32 12.91 -29.67
CA ILE A 25 -17.26 12.87 -28.64
C ILE A 25 -17.68 13.68 -27.40
N VAL A 26 -18.32 14.85 -27.59
CA VAL A 26 -18.87 15.65 -26.48
C VAL A 26 -20.00 14.92 -25.78
N HIS A 27 -20.91 14.27 -26.51
CA HIS A 27 -21.99 13.47 -25.92
C HIS A 27 -21.45 12.29 -25.10
N GLY A 28 -20.47 11.55 -25.62
CA GLY A 28 -19.85 10.42 -24.91
C GLY A 28 -19.15 10.83 -23.60
N LYS A 29 -18.51 12.01 -23.57
CA LYS A 29 -17.93 12.57 -22.34
C LYS A 29 -19.00 13.00 -21.34
N LYS A 30 -20.09 13.65 -21.80
CA LYS A 30 -21.21 14.08 -20.93
C LYS A 30 -21.89 12.87 -20.26
N VAL A 31 -22.23 11.84 -21.03
CA VAL A 31 -22.90 10.63 -20.53
C VAL A 31 -22.01 9.84 -19.56
N LYS A 32 -20.69 9.74 -19.80
CA LYS A 32 -19.77 9.07 -18.85
C LYS A 32 -19.74 9.78 -17.49
N GLY A 33 -19.77 11.13 -17.49
CA GLY A 33 -19.89 11.92 -16.28
C GLY A 33 -21.22 11.64 -15.55
N GLN A 34 -22.34 11.76 -16.26
CA GLN A 34 -23.68 11.60 -15.68
C GLN A 34 -23.91 10.23 -15.00
N CYS A 35 -23.38 9.13 -15.53
CA CYS A 35 -23.47 7.84 -14.84
C CYS A 35 -22.63 7.80 -13.54
N SER A 36 -21.45 8.43 -13.50
CA SER A 36 -20.68 8.56 -12.26
C SER A 36 -21.47 9.37 -11.22
N THR A 37 -21.96 10.55 -11.62
CA THR A 37 -22.78 11.41 -10.77
C THR A 37 -24.01 10.69 -10.23
N CYS A 38 -24.70 9.88 -11.05
CA CYS A 38 -25.86 9.10 -10.60
C CYS A 38 -25.49 7.99 -9.60
N LYS A 39 -24.31 7.35 -9.75
CA LYS A 39 -23.76 6.42 -8.74
C LYS A 39 -23.45 7.12 -7.42
N ASP A 40 -22.90 8.33 -7.48
CA ASP A 40 -22.58 9.13 -6.29
C ASP A 40 -23.85 9.57 -5.57
N ILE A 41 -24.86 10.08 -6.29
CA ILE A 41 -26.22 10.35 -5.77
C ILE A 41 -26.82 9.11 -5.09
N SER A 42 -26.74 7.93 -5.74
CA SER A 42 -27.29 6.69 -5.19
C SER A 42 -26.58 6.21 -3.93
N LYS A 43 -25.25 6.36 -3.88
CA LYS A 43 -24.44 6.06 -2.70
C LYS A 43 -24.78 7.02 -1.55
N ASN A 44 -24.98 8.30 -1.85
CA ASN A 44 -25.35 9.31 -0.87
C ASN A 44 -26.80 9.16 -0.40
N PHE A 45 -27.74 8.66 -1.21
CA PHE A 45 -29.11 8.35 -0.79
C PHE A 45 -29.14 7.36 0.38
N TYR A 46 -28.39 6.27 0.32
CA TYR A 46 -28.32 5.30 1.41
C TYR A 46 -27.66 5.87 2.68
N LYS A 47 -26.60 6.68 2.55
CA LYS A 47 -26.01 7.40 3.69
C LYS A 47 -26.98 8.41 4.31
N ALA A 48 -27.71 9.14 3.47
CA ALA A 48 -28.67 10.15 3.87
C ALA A 48 -29.85 9.52 4.62
N LEU A 49 -30.35 8.37 4.14
CA LEU A 49 -31.31 7.53 4.85
C LEU A 49 -30.81 7.14 6.24
N GLU A 50 -29.57 6.65 6.37
CA GLU A 50 -29.01 6.31 7.69
C GLU A 50 -28.86 7.53 8.60
N SER A 51 -28.38 8.66 8.07
CA SER A 51 -28.21 9.90 8.85
C SER A 51 -29.55 10.45 9.37
N THR A 52 -30.60 10.43 8.54
CA THR A 52 -31.94 10.94 8.88
C THR A 52 -32.74 9.98 9.74
N ALA A 53 -32.35 8.69 9.82
CA ALA A 53 -32.97 7.74 10.75
C ALA A 53 -32.73 8.09 12.22
N LYS A 54 -31.70 8.90 12.51
CA LYS A 54 -31.38 9.42 13.84
C LYS A 54 -31.95 10.83 14.10
N SER A 55 -32.51 11.50 13.09
CA SER A 55 -33.26 12.75 13.24
C SER A 55 -34.59 12.48 13.94
N ASN A 56 -34.67 12.72 15.25
CA ASN A 56 -35.95 12.72 15.96
C ASN A 56 -36.62 14.10 15.86
N TYR A 57 -37.89 14.13 15.43
CA TYR A 57 -38.77 15.24 15.77
C TYR A 57 -38.87 15.34 17.31
N GLY A 58 -38.80 16.57 17.82
CA GLY A 58 -38.34 16.82 19.19
C GLY A 58 -39.25 16.30 20.31
N GLY A 59 -38.75 15.36 21.12
CA GLY A 59 -39.15 15.17 22.52
C GLY A 59 -40.60 14.70 22.78
N GLY A 60 -41.32 14.26 21.75
CA GLY A 60 -42.70 13.80 21.83
C GLY A 60 -42.86 12.30 22.13
N ASN A 61 -44.07 11.90 22.54
CA ASN A 61 -44.42 10.49 22.69
C ASN A 61 -44.64 9.87 21.30
N THR A 62 -43.61 9.18 20.78
CA THR A 62 -43.52 8.63 19.41
C THR A 62 -44.78 7.87 18.94
N GLY A 63 -45.41 7.09 19.83
CA GLY A 63 -46.62 6.32 19.53
C GLY A 63 -47.91 7.13 19.33
N TRP A 64 -47.91 8.44 19.60
CA TRP A 64 -49.01 9.35 19.27
C TRP A 64 -48.80 10.01 17.89
N GLU A 65 -47.57 10.41 17.59
CA GLU A 65 -47.21 11.00 16.29
C GLU A 65 -47.40 9.97 15.16
N GLU A 66 -46.89 8.74 15.34
CA GLU A 66 -46.99 7.66 14.35
C GLU A 66 -48.44 7.26 14.05
N LYS A 67 -49.37 7.48 14.99
CA LYS A 67 -50.82 7.24 14.81
C LYS A 67 -51.59 8.43 14.23
N SER A 68 -51.07 9.65 14.33
CA SER A 68 -51.82 10.88 14.04
C SER A 68 -51.30 11.64 12.81
N LEU A 69 -50.01 11.50 12.48
CA LEU A 69 -49.33 12.23 11.41
C LEU A 69 -48.64 11.29 10.40
N GLY A 70 -48.64 9.98 10.65
CA GLY A 70 -47.94 8.97 9.83
C GLY A 70 -46.51 8.72 10.30
N SER A 71 -45.84 7.76 9.68
CA SER A 71 -44.45 7.44 10.03
C SER A 71 -43.49 8.44 9.39
N TYR A 72 -42.75 9.19 10.20
CA TYR A 72 -41.67 10.09 9.76
C TYR A 72 -40.71 9.38 8.79
N ALA A 73 -40.42 8.10 9.04
CA ALA A 73 -39.53 7.26 8.24
C ALA A 73 -39.90 7.19 6.74
N THR A 74 -41.15 7.43 6.36
CA THR A 74 -41.63 7.42 4.96
C THR A 74 -42.31 8.73 4.56
N SER A 75 -42.11 9.80 5.34
CA SER A 75 -42.73 11.11 5.12
C SER A 75 -42.07 11.91 3.99
N GLU A 76 -42.81 12.88 3.44
CA GLU A 76 -42.29 13.88 2.48
C GLU A 76 -41.21 14.77 3.12
N VAL A 77 -41.34 15.10 4.41
CA VAL A 77 -40.32 15.87 5.15
C VAL A 77 -38.97 15.14 5.17
N ARG A 78 -38.97 13.84 5.48
CA ARG A 78 -37.74 13.03 5.47
C ARG A 78 -37.16 12.90 4.06
N LEU A 79 -38.01 12.87 3.02
CA LEU A 79 -37.54 12.88 1.63
C LEU A 79 -36.75 14.17 1.33
N VAL A 80 -37.23 15.35 1.74
CA VAL A 80 -36.50 16.61 1.58
C VAL A 80 -35.16 16.58 2.32
N GLU A 81 -35.13 16.18 3.61
CA GLU A 81 -33.87 16.01 4.36
C GLU A 81 -32.89 15.03 3.71
N VAL A 82 -33.38 14.05 2.95
CA VAL A 82 -32.57 13.10 2.19
C VAL A 82 -32.05 13.74 0.90
N ILE A 83 -32.91 14.43 0.14
CA ILE A 83 -32.58 15.11 -1.12
C ILE A 83 -31.49 16.16 -0.92
N GLU A 84 -31.59 16.98 0.14
CA GLU A 84 -30.58 17.99 0.52
C GLU A 84 -29.18 17.39 0.76
N LYS A 85 -29.09 16.09 1.09
CA LYS A 85 -27.84 15.38 1.38
C LYS A 85 -27.30 14.51 0.23
N LEU A 86 -27.93 14.54 -0.95
CA LEU A 86 -27.51 13.70 -2.07
C LEU A 86 -26.27 14.23 -2.80
N CYS A 87 -26.10 15.55 -2.82
CA CYS A 87 -25.00 16.24 -3.51
C CYS A 87 -24.17 17.06 -2.51
N ASP A 88 -22.85 17.04 -2.68
CA ASP A 88 -21.97 17.97 -1.98
C ASP A 88 -22.12 19.38 -2.57
N ASP A 89 -22.18 20.43 -1.73
CA ASP A 89 -22.42 21.85 -2.10
C ASP A 89 -21.56 22.39 -3.27
N SER A 90 -20.41 21.76 -3.53
CA SER A 90 -19.48 22.15 -4.60
C SER A 90 -19.80 21.53 -5.97
N SER A 91 -20.67 20.51 -6.02
CA SER A 91 -20.86 19.62 -7.17
C SER A 91 -22.01 20.09 -8.07
N LYS A 92 -21.74 21.08 -8.93
CA LYS A 92 -22.72 21.67 -9.85
C LYS A 92 -23.36 20.64 -10.78
N GLU A 93 -22.57 19.68 -11.25
CA GLU A 93 -23.04 18.58 -12.09
C GLU A 93 -24.00 17.64 -11.35
N CYS A 94 -23.84 17.48 -10.03
CA CYS A 94 -24.75 16.70 -9.19
C CYS A 94 -26.08 17.44 -8.99
N HIS A 95 -26.04 18.70 -8.54
CA HIS A 95 -27.25 19.50 -8.36
C HIS A 95 -28.03 19.63 -9.67
N SER A 96 -27.37 19.94 -10.79
CA SER A 96 -28.04 20.02 -12.10
C SER A 96 -28.68 18.71 -12.56
N LEU A 97 -28.11 17.55 -12.20
CA LEU A 97 -28.68 16.24 -12.57
C LEU A 97 -29.86 15.87 -11.65
N LEU A 98 -29.78 16.23 -10.38
CA LEU A 98 -30.82 15.99 -9.38
C LEU A 98 -32.05 16.89 -9.66
N GLU A 99 -31.84 18.18 -9.91
CA GLU A 99 -32.89 19.14 -10.29
C GLU A 99 -33.63 18.74 -11.58
N GLU A 100 -32.93 18.21 -12.59
CA GLU A 100 -33.55 17.76 -13.85
C GLU A 100 -34.45 16.51 -13.65
N HIS A 101 -34.25 15.75 -12.57
CA HIS A 101 -34.78 14.40 -12.40
C HIS A 101 -35.42 14.12 -11.03
N GLU A 102 -35.71 15.16 -10.24
CA GLU A 102 -36.30 15.07 -8.89
C GLU A 102 -37.59 14.24 -8.86
N GLU A 103 -38.47 14.40 -9.85
CA GLU A 103 -39.72 13.63 -10.00
C GLU A 103 -39.49 12.10 -9.99
N VAL A 104 -38.34 11.61 -10.48
CA VAL A 104 -38.00 10.18 -10.47
C VAL A 104 -37.62 9.70 -9.07
N VAL A 105 -36.92 10.55 -8.31
CA VAL A 105 -36.53 10.30 -6.91
C VAL A 105 -37.76 10.30 -6.00
N GLU A 106 -38.64 11.29 -6.15
CA GLU A 106 -39.94 11.34 -5.45
C GLU A 106 -40.80 10.11 -5.77
N ARG A 107 -40.88 9.74 -7.05
CA ARG A 107 -41.64 8.57 -7.49
C ARG A 107 -41.11 7.28 -6.86
N PHE A 108 -39.79 7.08 -6.83
CA PHE A 108 -39.18 5.97 -6.09
C PHE A 108 -39.58 5.99 -4.61
N TRP A 109 -39.47 7.15 -3.95
CA TRP A 109 -39.79 7.29 -2.54
C TRP A 109 -41.22 6.87 -2.23
N PHE A 110 -42.21 7.40 -2.93
CA PHE A 110 -43.62 7.13 -2.64
C PHE A 110 -44.17 5.83 -3.22
N LYS A 111 -43.58 5.27 -4.28
CA LYS A 111 -44.07 4.05 -4.94
C LYS A 111 -43.32 2.79 -4.54
N GLU A 112 -42.03 2.88 -4.22
CA GLU A 112 -41.21 1.72 -3.88
C GLU A 112 -40.81 1.73 -2.39
N PHE A 113 -40.07 2.75 -1.95
CA PHE A 113 -39.51 2.81 -0.59
C PHE A 113 -40.59 2.90 0.51
N ALA A 114 -41.52 3.86 0.41
CA ALA A 114 -42.61 4.03 1.37
C ALA A 114 -43.58 2.84 1.41
N GLN A 115 -43.64 2.06 0.33
CA GLN A 115 -44.42 0.81 0.26
C GLN A 115 -43.66 -0.41 0.82
N LYS A 116 -42.44 -0.21 1.33
CA LYS A 116 -41.55 -1.25 1.88
C LYS A 116 -41.24 -2.36 0.88
N LYS A 117 -41.12 -2.02 -0.41
CA LYS A 117 -40.66 -2.95 -1.44
C LYS A 117 -39.13 -3.05 -1.41
N ASP A 118 -38.63 -4.24 -1.74
CA ASP A 118 -37.21 -4.50 -1.90
C ASP A 118 -36.77 -4.10 -3.31
N THR A 119 -36.52 -2.79 -3.50
CA THR A 119 -36.15 -2.21 -4.80
C THR A 119 -34.95 -1.30 -4.62
N ASP A 120 -33.85 -1.63 -5.29
CA ASP A 120 -32.63 -0.84 -5.22
C ASP A 120 -32.82 0.53 -5.92
N PHE A 121 -32.45 1.59 -5.20
CA PHE A 121 -32.51 2.97 -5.69
C PHE A 121 -31.66 3.17 -6.95
N TYR A 122 -30.45 2.60 -6.99
CA TYR A 122 -29.53 2.77 -8.13
C TYR A 122 -30.08 2.09 -9.39
N ALA A 123 -30.60 0.87 -9.28
CA ALA A 123 -31.29 0.18 -10.37
C ALA A 123 -32.49 0.99 -10.89
N TYR A 124 -33.41 1.37 -10.00
CA TYR A 124 -34.61 2.10 -10.38
C TYR A 124 -34.29 3.45 -11.05
N VAL A 125 -33.46 4.27 -10.43
CA VAL A 125 -33.18 5.63 -10.91
C VAL A 125 -32.16 5.61 -12.05
N CYS A 126 -30.95 5.10 -11.82
CA CYS A 126 -29.83 5.28 -12.75
C CYS A 126 -29.82 4.31 -13.94
N ILE A 127 -30.42 3.13 -13.80
CA ILE A 127 -30.47 2.11 -14.88
C ILE A 127 -31.81 2.14 -15.60
N ASP A 128 -32.92 2.02 -14.88
CA ASP A 128 -34.24 1.77 -15.48
C ASP A 128 -34.92 3.04 -15.97
N HIS A 129 -34.95 4.11 -15.16
CA HIS A 129 -35.69 5.34 -15.49
C HIS A 129 -34.87 6.39 -16.22
N LEU A 130 -33.65 6.70 -15.77
CA LEU A 130 -32.79 7.69 -16.40
C LEU A 130 -31.90 7.11 -17.51
N MET A 131 -31.75 5.78 -17.56
CA MET A 131 -30.93 5.06 -18.54
C MET A 131 -29.47 5.56 -18.66
N LEU A 132 -28.94 6.22 -17.63
CA LEU A 132 -27.58 6.80 -17.62
C LEU A 132 -26.51 5.71 -17.45
N CYS A 133 -26.82 4.71 -16.64
CA CYS A 133 -25.92 3.61 -16.30
C CYS A 133 -26.39 2.28 -16.91
N CYS A 134 -25.55 1.27 -16.74
CA CYS A 134 -25.83 -0.12 -17.06
C CYS A 134 -25.72 -0.99 -15.80
N PRO A 135 -26.33 -2.19 -15.80
CA PRO A 135 -26.06 -3.22 -14.80
C PRO A 135 -24.56 -3.55 -14.66
N ASN A 136 -24.17 -4.10 -13.52
CA ASN A 136 -22.78 -4.50 -13.28
C ASN A 136 -22.27 -5.44 -14.40
N ASN A 137 -21.01 -5.26 -14.79
CA ASN A 137 -20.33 -6.06 -15.81
C ASN A 137 -21.03 -6.10 -17.19
N THR A 138 -21.78 -5.04 -17.51
CA THR A 138 -22.30 -4.74 -18.86
C THR A 138 -21.85 -3.35 -19.32
N PHE A 139 -21.77 -3.08 -20.62
CA PHE A 139 -21.17 -1.85 -21.16
C PHE A 139 -21.85 -1.37 -22.46
N GLY A 140 -21.56 -0.13 -22.85
CA GLY A 140 -22.04 0.46 -24.11
C GLY A 140 -23.54 0.81 -24.09
N LYS A 141 -24.04 1.38 -25.19
CA LYS A 141 -25.40 1.96 -25.25
C LYS A 141 -26.50 0.98 -24.83
N ASP A 142 -26.38 -0.25 -25.31
CA ASP A 142 -27.38 -1.30 -25.13
C ASP A 142 -27.09 -2.20 -23.90
N CYS A 143 -26.08 -1.86 -23.09
CA CYS A 143 -25.62 -2.64 -21.94
C CYS A 143 -25.32 -4.11 -22.30
N ALA A 144 -24.47 -4.30 -23.31
CA ALA A 144 -23.99 -5.64 -23.69
C ALA A 144 -23.15 -6.25 -22.56
N PRO A 145 -23.20 -7.57 -22.33
CA PRO A 145 -22.35 -8.22 -21.34
C PRO A 145 -20.87 -8.08 -21.69
N CYS A 146 -20.03 -7.86 -20.69
CA CYS A 146 -18.58 -7.87 -20.85
C CYS A 146 -18.07 -9.24 -21.35
N PRO A 147 -16.90 -9.31 -22.01
CA PRO A 147 -16.27 -10.58 -22.35
C PRO A 147 -16.08 -11.44 -21.10
N GLY A 148 -16.23 -12.77 -21.20
CA GLY A 148 -16.28 -13.66 -20.02
C GLY A 148 -17.63 -13.68 -19.27
N GLY A 149 -18.57 -12.80 -19.62
CA GLY A 149 -19.91 -12.72 -19.04
C GLY A 149 -20.02 -11.73 -17.88
N VAL A 150 -21.23 -11.66 -17.30
CA VAL A 150 -21.53 -10.73 -16.19
C VAL A 150 -20.99 -11.20 -14.85
N ASP A 151 -20.89 -12.51 -14.62
CA ASP A 151 -20.40 -13.06 -13.36
C ASP A 151 -18.87 -13.01 -13.26
N ARG A 152 -18.18 -13.18 -14.39
CA ARG A 152 -16.71 -13.29 -14.49
C ARG A 152 -16.18 -12.44 -15.66
N PRO A 153 -16.30 -11.10 -15.60
CA PRO A 153 -15.78 -10.22 -16.64
C PRO A 153 -14.30 -10.50 -16.87
N CYS A 154 -13.88 -10.54 -18.13
CA CYS A 154 -12.53 -10.90 -18.56
C CYS A 154 -12.03 -12.21 -17.93
N ASN A 155 -12.92 -13.20 -17.86
CA ASN A 155 -12.70 -14.53 -17.26
C ASN A 155 -12.30 -14.50 -15.77
N GLY A 156 -12.62 -13.41 -15.07
CA GLY A 156 -12.18 -13.13 -13.69
C GLY A 156 -10.74 -12.62 -13.58
N ASN A 157 -10.01 -12.55 -14.70
CA ASN A 157 -8.59 -12.21 -14.76
C ASN A 157 -8.34 -10.76 -15.24
N GLY A 158 -9.37 -9.91 -15.26
CA GLY A 158 -9.24 -8.51 -15.64
C GLY A 158 -10.51 -7.67 -15.46
N GLY A 159 -10.39 -6.37 -15.72
CA GLY A 159 -11.51 -5.43 -15.72
C GLY A 159 -11.95 -5.02 -17.13
N CYS A 160 -13.26 -5.00 -17.37
CA CYS A 160 -13.86 -4.63 -18.66
C CYS A 160 -13.98 -3.09 -18.82
N ASP A 161 -13.56 -2.55 -19.97
CA ASP A 161 -13.69 -1.12 -20.30
C ASP A 161 -15.15 -0.72 -20.52
N GLY A 162 -15.65 0.19 -19.68
CA GLY A 162 -17.03 0.67 -19.71
C GLY A 162 -18.01 -0.08 -18.80
N ALA A 163 -17.54 -1.04 -18.00
CA ALA A 163 -18.37 -1.82 -17.09
C ALA A 163 -19.29 -0.95 -16.20
N GLY A 164 -20.59 -1.24 -16.23
CA GLY A 164 -21.64 -0.49 -15.54
C GLY A 164 -21.91 0.91 -16.12
N THR A 165 -21.56 1.18 -17.38
CA THR A 165 -21.78 2.49 -18.05
C THR A 165 -22.29 2.34 -19.48
N ARG A 166 -23.06 3.32 -19.97
CA ARG A 166 -23.59 3.36 -21.35
C ARG A 166 -22.53 3.65 -22.44
N VAL A 167 -21.25 3.62 -22.08
CA VAL A 167 -20.09 3.91 -22.93
C VAL A 167 -18.99 2.87 -22.73
N GLY A 168 -17.87 3.02 -23.42
CA GLY A 168 -16.75 2.09 -23.37
C GLY A 168 -16.77 1.07 -24.51
N THR A 169 -15.69 0.31 -24.60
CA THR A 169 -15.38 -0.59 -25.73
C THR A 169 -15.54 -2.06 -25.39
N GLY A 170 -15.72 -2.41 -24.11
CA GLY A 170 -15.75 -3.78 -23.62
C GLY A 170 -14.38 -4.48 -23.58
N LYS A 171 -13.31 -3.81 -24.04
CA LYS A 171 -11.96 -4.37 -24.03
C LYS A 171 -11.51 -4.72 -22.61
N CYS A 172 -10.86 -5.85 -22.47
CA CYS A 172 -10.31 -6.29 -21.19
C CYS A 172 -9.01 -5.55 -20.85
N ARG A 173 -8.86 -5.23 -19.56
CA ARG A 173 -7.64 -4.74 -18.94
C ARG A 173 -7.21 -5.78 -17.92
N CYS A 174 -6.22 -6.59 -18.28
CA CYS A 174 -5.84 -7.76 -17.51
C CYS A 174 -5.16 -7.42 -16.18
N ASN A 175 -5.35 -8.29 -15.21
CA ASN A 175 -4.67 -8.25 -13.91
C ASN A 175 -3.18 -8.58 -14.09
N SER A 176 -2.37 -8.32 -13.07
CA SER A 176 -0.95 -8.70 -13.09
C SER A 176 -0.80 -10.21 -13.33
N GLY A 177 0.13 -10.58 -14.21
CA GLY A 177 0.36 -11.97 -14.63
C GLY A 177 -0.48 -12.47 -15.82
N TYR A 178 -1.46 -11.69 -16.29
CA TYR A 178 -2.34 -12.08 -17.41
C TYR A 178 -2.21 -11.16 -18.63
N GLN A 179 -2.40 -11.74 -19.81
CA GLN A 179 -2.40 -11.05 -21.11
C GLN A 179 -3.41 -11.66 -22.11
N GLY A 180 -3.36 -11.20 -23.36
CA GLY A 180 -4.33 -11.53 -24.40
C GLY A 180 -5.64 -10.73 -24.30
N ASP A 181 -6.45 -10.75 -25.36
CA ASP A 181 -7.70 -9.97 -25.46
C ASP A 181 -8.76 -10.35 -24.40
N LEU A 182 -8.64 -11.55 -23.83
CA LEU A 182 -9.58 -12.13 -22.86
C LEU A 182 -8.96 -12.43 -21.48
N CYS A 183 -7.69 -12.07 -21.24
CA CYS A 183 -6.96 -12.33 -19.99
C CYS A 183 -6.86 -13.84 -19.61
N LEU A 184 -6.78 -14.70 -20.63
CA LEU A 184 -6.62 -16.15 -20.49
C LEU A 184 -5.19 -16.63 -20.73
N GLU A 185 -4.30 -15.76 -21.19
CA GLU A 185 -2.89 -16.11 -21.42
C GLU A 185 -2.05 -15.63 -20.24
N CYS A 186 -1.06 -16.43 -19.82
CA CYS A 186 -0.06 -15.95 -18.87
C CYS A 186 0.91 -14.99 -19.54
N LYS A 187 1.27 -13.93 -18.80
CA LYS A 187 2.28 -12.95 -19.22
C LYS A 187 3.67 -13.45 -18.90
N ASP A 188 4.67 -13.06 -19.68
CA ASP A 188 6.10 -13.19 -19.34
C ASP A 188 6.36 -12.89 -17.86
N GLY A 189 7.12 -13.77 -17.21
CA GLY A 189 7.31 -13.84 -15.77
C GLY A 189 6.31 -14.76 -15.05
N PHE A 190 5.36 -15.38 -15.75
CA PHE A 190 4.35 -16.27 -15.19
C PHE A 190 4.15 -17.53 -16.05
N TYR A 191 3.90 -18.68 -15.42
CA TYR A 191 3.51 -19.94 -16.04
C TYR A 191 2.05 -20.29 -15.75
N GLU A 192 1.48 -21.15 -16.59
CA GLU A 192 0.14 -21.72 -16.41
C GLU A 192 0.20 -22.91 -15.45
N GLU A 193 -0.41 -22.78 -14.27
CA GLU A 193 -0.56 -23.90 -13.32
C GLU A 193 -1.77 -24.77 -13.67
N SER A 194 -2.85 -24.14 -14.16
CA SER A 194 -4.00 -24.84 -14.73
C SER A 194 -4.83 -23.91 -15.61
N SER A 195 -5.46 -24.47 -16.64
CA SER A 195 -6.39 -23.76 -17.53
C SER A 195 -7.65 -24.57 -17.84
N ASN A 196 -8.70 -23.84 -18.18
CA ASN A 196 -9.90 -24.32 -18.86
C ASN A 196 -10.46 -23.19 -19.75
N GLU A 197 -11.50 -23.49 -20.53
CA GLU A 197 -12.11 -22.56 -21.51
C GLU A 197 -12.57 -21.20 -20.92
N THR A 198 -12.70 -21.08 -19.60
CA THR A 198 -13.22 -19.89 -18.90
C THR A 198 -12.32 -19.39 -17.76
N HIS A 199 -11.17 -20.00 -17.53
CA HIS A 199 -10.27 -19.63 -16.44
C HIS A 199 -8.88 -20.20 -16.64
N THR A 200 -7.89 -19.32 -16.53
CA THR A 200 -6.47 -19.69 -16.44
C THR A 200 -5.95 -19.21 -15.09
N ILE A 201 -5.14 -20.03 -14.42
CA ILE A 201 -4.41 -19.67 -13.20
C ILE A 201 -2.93 -19.51 -13.56
N CYS A 202 -2.46 -18.26 -13.55
CA CYS A 202 -1.08 -17.91 -13.80
C CYS A 202 -0.32 -17.73 -12.48
N LYS A 203 0.80 -18.42 -12.34
CA LYS A 203 1.72 -18.35 -11.18
C LYS A 203 3.03 -17.72 -11.61
N VAL A 204 3.67 -16.97 -10.71
CA VAL A 204 4.94 -16.31 -11.03
C VAL A 204 6.05 -17.35 -11.22
N CYS A 205 6.94 -17.13 -12.19
CA CYS A 205 8.15 -17.92 -12.35
C CYS A 205 9.03 -17.84 -11.11
N HIS A 206 9.87 -18.87 -10.92
CA HIS A 206 10.90 -18.81 -9.89
C HIS A 206 11.86 -17.64 -10.13
N ILE A 207 12.43 -17.08 -9.05
CA ILE A 207 13.25 -15.87 -9.13
C ILE A 207 14.48 -16.02 -10.05
N SER A 208 14.97 -17.24 -10.25
CA SER A 208 16.08 -17.57 -11.13
C SER A 208 15.72 -17.65 -12.61
N CYS A 209 14.43 -17.72 -12.97
CA CYS A 209 14.01 -17.78 -14.37
C CYS A 209 14.03 -16.38 -14.99
N LYS A 210 14.63 -16.24 -16.18
CA LYS A 210 14.83 -14.95 -16.84
C LYS A 210 13.52 -14.23 -17.18
N ASN A 211 12.64 -14.90 -17.94
CA ASN A 211 11.30 -14.41 -18.28
C ASN A 211 10.29 -15.55 -18.51
N ILE A 212 10.71 -16.67 -19.11
CA ILE A 212 9.81 -17.78 -19.46
C ILE A 212 10.07 -18.96 -18.52
N CYS A 213 9.00 -19.59 -18.07
CA CYS A 213 9.03 -20.84 -17.33
C CYS A 213 7.82 -21.72 -17.68
N SER A 214 7.97 -23.03 -17.51
CA SER A 214 6.95 -24.07 -17.77
C SER A 214 6.24 -24.53 -16.50
N GLU A 215 6.95 -24.52 -15.36
CA GLU A 215 6.46 -24.94 -14.05
C GLU A 215 7.09 -24.11 -12.92
N GLY A 216 6.69 -24.39 -11.68
CA GLY A 216 7.22 -23.72 -10.49
C GLY A 216 8.62 -24.21 -10.10
N GLY A 217 9.39 -23.36 -9.43
CA GLY A 217 10.74 -23.67 -8.96
C GLY A 217 11.83 -23.50 -10.03
N PRO A 218 13.11 -23.66 -9.64
CA PRO A 218 14.26 -23.35 -10.50
C PRO A 218 14.40 -24.27 -11.74
N LYS A 219 13.77 -25.44 -11.73
CA LYS A 219 13.77 -26.40 -12.85
C LYS A 219 12.78 -26.04 -13.97
N GLY A 220 11.73 -25.29 -13.64
CA GLY A 220 10.76 -24.84 -14.65
C GLY A 220 11.27 -23.71 -15.54
N CYS A 221 12.47 -23.17 -15.31
CA CYS A 221 13.01 -22.07 -16.12
C CYS A 221 13.43 -22.53 -17.52
N ASP A 222 13.03 -21.77 -18.55
CA ASP A 222 13.52 -21.98 -19.94
C ASP A 222 14.94 -21.41 -20.12
N GLU A 223 15.23 -20.28 -19.46
CA GLU A 223 16.56 -19.68 -19.38
C GLU A 223 16.80 -19.13 -17.97
N CYS A 224 17.99 -19.37 -17.41
CA CYS A 224 18.41 -18.79 -16.14
C CYS A 224 18.72 -17.29 -16.28
N LYS A 225 18.55 -16.53 -15.19
CA LYS A 225 19.08 -15.17 -15.07
C LYS A 225 20.60 -15.18 -14.91
N ASP A 226 21.22 -14.04 -15.19
CA ASP A 226 22.58 -13.75 -14.73
C ASP A 226 22.65 -13.91 -13.20
N GLY A 227 23.77 -14.43 -12.69
CA GLY A 227 23.92 -14.87 -11.28
C GLY A 227 23.40 -16.29 -11.00
N TRP A 228 22.88 -17.00 -12.00
CA TRP A 228 22.39 -18.38 -11.86
C TRP A 228 23.01 -19.30 -12.92
N LEU A 229 23.35 -20.52 -12.53
CA LEU A 229 23.91 -21.57 -13.38
C LEU A 229 22.88 -22.68 -13.61
N ASP A 230 22.70 -23.11 -14.86
CA ASP A 230 21.80 -24.21 -15.19
C ASP A 230 22.35 -25.58 -14.72
N ASN A 231 21.44 -26.44 -14.25
CA ASN A 231 21.72 -27.79 -13.76
C ASN A 231 20.60 -28.75 -14.19
N GLU A 232 20.94 -29.82 -14.89
CA GLU A 232 19.96 -30.78 -15.46
C GLU A 232 19.01 -31.42 -14.41
N GLU A 233 19.48 -31.60 -13.18
CA GLU A 233 18.70 -32.23 -12.10
C GLU A 233 17.87 -31.20 -11.33
N LEU A 234 18.47 -30.07 -10.96
CA LEU A 234 17.91 -29.11 -9.99
C LEU A 234 17.44 -27.78 -10.62
N GLY A 235 17.71 -27.56 -11.91
CA GLY A 235 17.42 -26.31 -12.60
C GLY A 235 18.41 -25.19 -12.28
N CYS A 236 18.02 -23.94 -12.53
CA CYS A 236 18.86 -22.77 -12.28
C CYS A 236 19.26 -22.64 -10.80
N GLN A 237 20.51 -22.94 -10.48
CA GLN A 237 21.11 -22.83 -9.15
C GLN A 237 21.84 -21.50 -8.98
N ASP A 238 21.85 -21.00 -7.75
CA ASP A 238 22.53 -19.77 -7.38
C ASP A 238 24.06 -19.90 -7.55
N ILE A 239 24.71 -18.90 -8.13
CA ILE A 239 26.18 -18.89 -8.23
C ILE A 239 26.73 -18.25 -6.95
N ASP A 240 27.40 -19.03 -6.11
CA ASP A 240 28.14 -18.49 -4.97
C ASP A 240 29.38 -17.72 -5.45
N GLU A 241 29.22 -16.43 -5.74
CA GLU A 241 30.35 -15.59 -6.17
C GLU A 241 31.38 -15.39 -5.05
N CYS A 242 30.95 -15.47 -3.77
CA CYS A 242 31.83 -15.34 -2.62
C CYS A 242 32.87 -16.45 -2.51
N ALA A 243 32.63 -17.62 -3.13
CA ALA A 243 33.63 -18.67 -3.27
C ALA A 243 34.93 -18.24 -4.00
N THR A 244 34.94 -17.05 -4.63
CA THR A 244 36.11 -16.44 -5.28
C THR A 244 36.72 -15.24 -4.53
N GLU A 245 36.23 -14.91 -3.33
CA GLU A 245 36.59 -13.71 -2.54
C GLU A 245 36.59 -12.41 -3.41
N PRO A 246 35.44 -12.01 -4.02
CA PRO A 246 35.38 -10.94 -5.02
C PRO A 246 35.41 -9.51 -4.45
N CYS A 247 35.38 -9.35 -3.13
CA CYS A 247 35.32 -8.06 -2.44
C CYS A 247 36.71 -7.47 -2.14
N GLU A 248 36.75 -6.20 -1.72
CA GLU A 248 37.98 -5.52 -1.31
C GLU A 248 38.50 -6.04 0.05
N GLU A 249 39.78 -5.84 0.37
CA GLU A 249 40.46 -6.45 1.55
C GLU A 249 39.81 -6.08 2.90
N ASN A 250 39.21 -4.90 3.00
CA ASN A 250 38.48 -4.41 4.19
C ASN A 250 36.96 -4.69 4.15
N GLN A 251 36.53 -5.62 3.30
CA GLN A 251 35.16 -6.05 3.14
C GLN A 251 35.04 -7.57 3.26
N TYR A 252 33.88 -8.04 3.72
CA TYR A 252 33.48 -9.44 3.60
C TYR A 252 32.38 -9.60 2.54
N CYS A 253 32.39 -10.74 1.86
CA CYS A 253 31.38 -11.11 0.90
C CYS A 253 30.21 -11.81 1.57
N SER A 254 28.97 -11.47 1.20
CA SER A 254 27.76 -12.21 1.53
C SER A 254 27.07 -12.62 0.24
N ASN A 255 26.95 -13.93 0.01
CA ASN A 255 26.22 -14.44 -1.15
C ASN A 255 24.72 -14.17 -0.99
N THR A 256 24.04 -13.79 -2.06
CA THR A 256 22.59 -13.52 -2.09
C THR A 256 21.98 -14.13 -3.35
N GLN A 257 20.65 -14.22 -3.44
CA GLN A 257 20.04 -14.94 -4.56
C GLN A 257 20.18 -14.17 -5.89
N GLY A 258 21.07 -14.66 -6.76
CA GLY A 258 21.41 -14.12 -8.08
C GLY A 258 22.46 -13.00 -8.07
N SER A 259 23.20 -12.80 -6.97
CA SER A 259 24.25 -11.79 -6.82
C SER A 259 24.93 -11.95 -5.46
N TYR A 260 26.08 -11.32 -5.23
CA TYR A 260 26.65 -11.11 -3.91
C TYR A 260 26.47 -9.65 -3.44
N THR A 261 26.69 -9.39 -2.16
CA THR A 261 26.86 -8.05 -1.59
C THR A 261 28.12 -8.02 -0.74
N CYS A 262 28.98 -7.03 -0.97
CA CYS A 262 30.14 -6.76 -0.12
C CYS A 262 29.75 -5.81 1.02
N PHE A 263 30.19 -6.12 2.22
CA PHE A 263 29.96 -5.32 3.43
C PHE A 263 31.30 -4.97 4.08
N SER A 264 31.44 -3.75 4.60
CA SER A 264 32.65 -3.35 5.33
C SER A 264 32.84 -4.19 6.60
N CYS A 265 34.10 -4.48 6.93
CA CYS A 265 34.45 -5.12 8.19
C CYS A 265 34.10 -4.25 9.42
N ASP A 266 34.12 -4.88 10.60
CA ASP A 266 34.07 -4.16 11.88
C ASP A 266 35.29 -3.24 12.03
N VAL A 267 35.16 -2.13 12.77
CA VAL A 267 36.24 -1.15 12.97
C VAL A 267 37.47 -1.72 13.68
N ALA A 268 37.31 -2.83 14.42
CA ALA A 268 38.42 -3.56 15.03
C ALA A 268 39.19 -4.46 14.04
N CYS A 269 38.59 -4.84 12.91
CA CYS A 269 39.23 -5.68 11.89
C CYS A 269 39.97 -4.82 10.85
N GLU A 270 41.19 -5.20 10.49
CA GLU A 270 41.83 -4.72 9.26
C GLU A 270 41.31 -5.49 8.03
N SER A 271 41.08 -6.80 8.19
CA SER A 271 40.45 -7.69 7.20
C SER A 271 39.54 -8.71 7.87
N CYS A 272 38.50 -9.22 7.19
CA CYS A 272 37.49 -10.09 7.81
C CYS A 272 36.88 -11.18 6.89
N THR A 273 36.10 -12.08 7.49
CA THR A 273 35.32 -13.16 6.84
C THR A 273 33.81 -12.98 6.96
N GLY A 274 33.34 -11.99 7.72
CA GLY A 274 31.93 -11.88 8.09
C GLY A 274 31.65 -10.68 9.00
N PRO A 275 30.39 -10.52 9.45
CA PRO A 275 29.96 -9.40 10.27
C PRO A 275 30.55 -9.41 11.68
N GLY A 276 30.90 -8.21 12.17
CA GLY A 276 31.29 -7.93 13.55
C GLY A 276 32.72 -8.38 13.91
N SER A 277 33.20 -7.91 15.06
CA SER A 277 34.57 -8.15 15.55
C SER A 277 34.97 -9.63 15.68
N LYS A 278 34.01 -10.57 15.72
CA LYS A 278 34.21 -12.04 15.86
C LYS A 278 34.52 -12.79 14.56
N LYS A 279 34.73 -12.04 13.47
CA LYS A 279 35.03 -12.59 12.15
C LYS A 279 36.22 -11.91 11.48
N CYS A 280 37.06 -11.24 12.25
CA CYS A 280 38.29 -10.66 11.74
C CYS A 280 39.27 -11.77 11.31
N LYS A 281 39.91 -11.59 10.16
CA LYS A 281 41.11 -12.33 9.75
C LYS A 281 42.33 -11.71 10.42
N GLU A 282 42.39 -10.38 10.45
CA GLU A 282 43.48 -9.57 11.02
C GLU A 282 42.88 -8.37 11.77
N CYS A 283 43.55 -7.91 12.82
CA CYS A 283 43.12 -6.80 13.67
C CYS A 283 43.83 -5.49 13.31
N HIS A 284 43.11 -4.37 13.42
CA HIS A 284 43.75 -3.07 13.42
C HIS A 284 44.66 -2.89 14.64
N SER A 285 45.61 -1.95 14.56
CA SER A 285 46.49 -1.62 15.69
C SER A 285 45.68 -1.13 16.90
N GLY A 286 46.07 -1.56 18.11
CA GLY A 286 45.30 -1.34 19.34
C GLY A 286 44.25 -2.44 19.61
N PHE A 287 44.23 -3.51 18.81
CA PHE A 287 43.41 -4.69 19.04
C PHE A 287 44.24 -5.97 18.89
N THR A 288 44.02 -6.94 19.79
CA THR A 288 44.63 -8.28 19.74
C THR A 288 43.60 -9.33 19.30
N LEU A 289 44.00 -10.20 18.37
CA LEU A 289 43.19 -11.33 17.92
C LEU A 289 43.18 -12.45 18.98
N THR A 290 42.00 -12.93 19.36
CA THR A 290 41.87 -14.13 20.20
C THR A 290 42.26 -15.40 19.43
N GLU A 291 43.03 -16.30 20.08
CA GLU A 291 43.38 -17.59 19.46
C GLU A 291 42.16 -18.51 19.24
N ASP A 292 41.09 -18.35 20.03
CA ASP A 292 39.92 -19.25 20.03
C ASP A 292 38.70 -18.74 19.23
N SER A 293 38.52 -17.42 19.03
CA SER A 293 37.28 -16.87 18.44
C SER A 293 37.44 -16.03 17.18
N SER A 294 38.67 -15.82 16.66
CA SER A 294 38.94 -14.89 15.56
C SER A 294 38.34 -13.50 15.83
N GLU A 295 38.44 -13.09 17.09
CA GLU A 295 37.83 -11.89 17.64
C GLU A 295 38.91 -10.86 17.95
N CYS A 296 38.79 -9.67 17.38
CA CYS A 296 39.67 -8.56 17.75
C CYS A 296 39.13 -7.91 19.02
N ILE A 297 39.86 -8.07 20.11
CA ILE A 297 39.57 -7.45 21.41
C ILE A 297 40.49 -6.24 21.57
N ASP A 298 39.89 -5.15 22.04
CA ASP A 298 40.55 -3.89 22.36
C ASP A 298 41.67 -4.07 23.40
N ASP A 299 42.88 -3.61 23.08
CA ASP A 299 44.03 -3.69 23.97
C ASP A 299 43.97 -2.56 25.00
N ASN A 300 43.50 -2.84 26.22
CA ASN A 300 43.45 -1.81 27.26
C ASN A 300 44.86 -1.41 27.73
N GLU A 301 45.44 -0.38 27.12
CA GLU A 301 46.81 0.03 27.45
C GLU A 301 46.89 0.64 28.85
N CYS A 302 45.81 1.25 29.34
CA CYS A 302 45.73 1.79 30.71
C CYS A 302 45.90 0.72 31.81
N ASP A 303 45.53 -0.54 31.54
CA ASP A 303 45.72 -1.65 32.48
C ASP A 303 47.13 -2.27 32.39
N THR A 304 47.84 -2.07 31.27
CA THR A 304 49.13 -2.71 30.99
C THR A 304 50.34 -1.79 31.20
N ASP A 305 50.22 -0.48 30.97
CA ASP A 305 51.27 0.51 31.23
C ASP A 305 50.78 1.71 32.06
N THR A 306 51.24 1.77 33.31
CA THR A 306 50.96 2.88 34.24
C THR A 306 51.69 4.18 33.91
N SER A 307 52.57 4.19 32.91
CA SER A 307 53.39 5.35 32.52
C SER A 307 52.92 6.07 31.25
N LEU A 308 51.72 5.75 30.74
CA LEU A 308 51.15 6.38 29.54
C LEU A 308 50.77 7.85 29.76
N CYS A 309 50.15 8.17 30.91
CA CYS A 309 49.72 9.53 31.26
C CYS A 309 50.60 10.10 32.37
N ASN A 310 51.53 10.98 32.00
CA ASN A 310 52.55 11.52 32.91
C ASN A 310 52.26 12.94 33.45
N GLY A 311 51.14 13.57 33.06
CA GLY A 311 50.76 14.89 33.57
C GLY A 311 50.23 14.85 35.01
N GLU A 312 50.51 15.89 35.78
CA GLU A 312 49.93 16.03 37.13
C GLU A 312 48.39 16.16 37.04
N ASN A 313 47.68 15.36 37.83
CA ASN A 313 46.21 15.28 37.85
C ASN A 313 45.60 14.75 36.54
N GLU A 314 46.35 13.95 35.77
CA GLU A 314 45.81 13.14 34.67
C GLU A 314 45.33 11.77 35.13
N ILE A 315 44.50 11.14 34.30
CA ILE A 315 44.06 9.75 34.41
C ILE A 315 43.96 9.17 32.99
N CYS A 316 44.44 7.94 32.81
CA CYS A 316 44.29 7.19 31.57
C CYS A 316 42.83 6.72 31.44
N LYS A 317 42.26 6.85 30.23
CA LYS A 317 41.00 6.24 29.86
C LYS A 317 41.19 5.44 28.58
N ASN A 318 40.73 4.21 28.60
CA ASN A 318 40.77 3.34 27.43
C ASN A 318 39.71 3.75 26.40
N THR A 319 40.01 3.60 25.11
CA THR A 319 39.08 3.82 23.98
C THR A 319 39.30 2.75 22.91
N PRO A 320 38.33 2.45 22.03
CA PRO A 320 38.53 1.42 21.01
C PRO A 320 39.73 1.72 20.09
N GLY A 321 40.79 0.90 20.20
CA GLY A 321 42.03 0.97 19.43
C GLY A 321 43.09 1.97 19.93
N SER A 322 42.93 2.56 21.11
CA SER A 322 43.86 3.56 21.69
C SER A 322 43.47 3.96 23.12
N TYR A 323 44.30 4.69 23.84
CA TYR A 323 43.90 5.41 25.06
C TYR A 323 43.81 6.93 24.87
N GLU A 324 43.07 7.62 25.74
CA GLU A 324 43.15 9.07 25.97
C GLU A 324 43.61 9.38 27.41
N CYS A 325 44.53 10.34 27.56
CA CYS A 325 44.82 10.93 28.88
C CYS A 325 43.84 12.07 29.14
N ALA A 326 43.04 11.96 30.20
CA ALA A 326 42.05 12.97 30.61
C ALA A 326 42.42 13.60 31.96
N CYS A 327 41.88 14.78 32.27
CA CYS A 327 42.04 15.37 33.60
C CYS A 327 41.14 14.68 34.64
N GLN A 328 41.64 14.54 35.86
CA GLN A 328 40.89 14.06 37.02
C GLN A 328 39.73 15.01 37.38
N THR A 329 38.72 14.48 38.06
CA THR A 329 37.53 15.24 38.50
C THR A 329 37.92 16.50 39.29
N GLY A 330 37.45 17.65 38.83
CA GLY A 330 37.81 18.96 39.40
C GLY A 330 39.03 19.63 38.76
N PHE A 331 39.53 19.11 37.63
CA PHE A 331 40.57 19.71 36.79
C PHE A 331 40.13 19.82 35.33
N VAL A 332 40.68 20.77 34.60
CA VAL A 332 40.45 21.00 33.16
C VAL A 332 41.78 21.17 32.43
N ARG A 333 41.88 20.69 31.19
CA ARG A 333 43.11 20.81 30.39
C ARG A 333 43.26 22.25 29.87
N ARG A 334 44.39 22.88 30.17
CA ARG A 334 44.80 24.21 29.68
C ARG A 334 46.31 24.21 29.51
N ASP A 335 46.79 24.68 28.35
CA ASP A 335 48.22 24.75 28.03
C ASP A 335 48.97 23.43 28.31
N ASP A 336 48.38 22.32 27.85
CA ASP A 336 48.83 20.93 28.05
C ASP A 336 48.99 20.46 29.50
N ALA A 337 48.40 21.17 30.47
CA ALA A 337 48.35 20.78 31.88
C ALA A 337 46.91 20.69 32.42
N CYS A 338 46.69 19.79 33.38
CA CYS A 338 45.43 19.73 34.12
C CYS A 338 45.47 20.71 35.29
N VAL A 339 44.76 21.82 35.16
CA VAL A 339 44.65 22.87 36.19
C VAL A 339 43.29 22.77 36.90
N PRO A 340 43.18 23.14 38.19
CA PRO A 340 41.90 23.07 38.90
C PRO A 340 40.79 23.81 38.14
N SER A 341 39.67 23.12 37.94
CA SER A 341 38.46 23.75 37.42
C SER A 341 38.06 24.90 38.36
N PRO A 342 37.72 26.09 37.86
CA PRO A 342 37.06 27.09 38.68
C PRO A 342 35.77 26.45 39.21
N LYS A 343 35.75 26.10 40.50
CA LYS A 343 34.53 25.58 41.12
C LYS A 343 33.51 26.70 41.05
N ASP A 344 32.31 26.38 40.57
CA ASP A 344 31.15 27.23 40.82
C ASP A 344 31.09 27.49 42.33
N ALA A 345 31.11 28.77 42.67
CA ALA A 345 30.98 29.20 44.04
C ALA A 345 29.51 29.06 44.42
N ASP A 346 29.31 28.48 45.61
CA ASP A 346 28.04 28.33 46.32
C ASP A 346 27.19 27.08 46.00
N ALA A 347 27.34 26.09 46.88
CA ALA A 347 26.33 25.09 47.21
C ALA A 347 26.60 24.61 48.65
N GLY A 348 26.23 25.44 49.62
CA GLY A 348 26.13 25.00 51.02
C GLY A 348 24.87 24.18 51.23
N GLU A 349 24.93 23.11 52.04
CA GLU A 349 23.75 22.39 52.48
C GLU A 349 22.86 23.27 53.38
N THR A 350 21.61 23.48 52.97
CA THR A 350 20.51 23.77 53.90
C THR A 350 19.22 23.10 53.41
N ASP A 351 18.67 22.20 54.23
CA ASP A 351 17.27 21.77 54.14
C ASP A 351 16.32 22.95 54.34
N SER A 352 15.30 23.06 53.48
CA SER A 352 13.90 23.31 53.91
C SER A 352 12.92 23.15 52.74
N GLU A 353 11.80 22.48 53.00
CA GLU A 353 10.71 22.20 52.06
C GLU A 353 9.76 23.41 51.83
N GLU A 354 8.70 23.16 51.06
CA GLU A 354 7.50 23.99 50.77
C GLU A 354 7.59 25.10 49.69
N GLU A 355 6.55 25.42 48.90
CA GLU A 355 5.46 24.64 48.24
C GLU A 355 4.64 25.60 47.31
N LYS A 356 3.82 25.05 46.38
CA LYS A 356 2.69 25.73 45.66
C LYS A 356 3.07 26.85 44.64
N ASP A 357 2.28 27.25 43.64
CA ASP A 357 0.98 26.88 43.02
C ASP A 357 0.94 27.54 41.61
N VAL A 358 0.19 27.15 40.57
CA VAL A 358 -0.65 25.98 40.22
C VAL A 358 -0.79 25.95 38.66
N GLY A 359 -1.24 24.87 38.01
CA GLY A 359 -1.34 24.83 36.52
C GLY A 359 -1.93 23.57 35.89
N ASP A 360 -3.12 23.16 36.31
CA ASP A 360 -3.89 21.99 35.83
C ASP A 360 -4.51 22.19 34.43
N VAL A 361 -4.37 21.21 33.51
CA VAL A 361 -5.45 20.66 32.66
C VAL A 361 -5.14 19.19 32.31
N ASN A 362 -6.13 18.32 32.50
CA ASN A 362 -6.10 16.87 32.21
C ASN A 362 -6.42 16.57 30.72
N ASP A 363 -5.92 15.44 30.22
CA ASP A 363 -6.74 14.29 29.73
C ASP A 363 -5.79 13.20 29.18
N VAL A 364 -5.77 12.00 29.78
CA VAL A 364 -6.55 10.81 29.39
C VAL A 364 -6.11 10.26 28.01
N ASP A 365 -5.27 9.21 28.02
CA ASP A 365 -5.79 7.84 27.89
C ASP A 365 -4.72 6.80 28.26
N ALA A 366 -5.17 5.59 28.60
CA ALA A 366 -4.32 4.44 28.84
C ALA A 366 -4.76 3.32 27.90
N ASP A 367 -3.81 2.69 27.20
CA ASP A 367 -4.03 1.34 26.68
C ASP A 367 -2.76 0.51 26.75
N LYS A 368 -2.98 -0.80 26.91
CA LYS A 368 -1.97 -1.86 26.91
C LYS A 368 -2.07 -2.57 25.57
N ASP A 369 -0.95 -3.06 25.06
CA ASP A 369 -0.84 -4.28 24.25
C ASP A 369 0.59 -4.80 24.52
N ASP A 370 0.78 -5.83 25.35
CA ASP A 370 0.75 -7.27 25.02
C ASP A 370 1.80 -7.70 23.99
N GLU A 371 2.95 -8.16 24.52
CA GLU A 371 3.97 -8.91 23.77
C GLU A 371 3.49 -10.35 23.56
N HIS A 372 3.29 -10.76 22.30
CA HIS A 372 3.04 -12.17 21.96
C HIS A 372 4.34 -12.87 21.55
N GLU A 373 4.89 -13.67 22.47
CA GLU A 373 5.81 -14.76 22.11
C GLU A 373 5.01 -15.90 21.45
N GLU A 374 5.30 -16.22 20.18
CA GLU A 374 4.87 -17.48 19.58
C GLU A 374 5.98 -18.53 19.69
N ASN A 375 5.72 -19.55 20.51
CA ASN A 375 6.64 -20.64 20.80
C ASN A 375 5.92 -21.97 20.53
N GLU A 376 5.79 -22.36 19.26
CA GLU A 376 5.11 -23.61 18.88
C GLU A 376 6.01 -24.83 19.04
N THR A 377 5.85 -25.51 20.17
CA THR A 377 6.43 -26.83 20.42
C THR A 377 5.77 -27.91 19.57
N PHE A 378 6.60 -28.62 18.79
CA PHE A 378 6.31 -29.88 18.12
C PHE A 378 5.61 -30.89 19.06
N SER A 379 4.46 -31.44 18.66
CA SER A 379 3.83 -32.56 19.36
C SER A 379 3.33 -33.64 18.39
N GLU A 380 3.84 -34.86 18.57
CA GLU A 380 3.41 -36.04 17.83
C GLU A 380 2.03 -36.49 18.32
N SER A 381 1.12 -36.83 17.40
CA SER A 381 -0.12 -37.53 17.73
C SER A 381 -0.17 -38.90 17.03
N ASN A 382 0.20 -39.94 17.78
CA ASN A 382 -0.18 -41.31 17.45
C ASN A 382 -1.71 -41.45 17.58
N VAL A 383 -2.37 -41.92 16.52
CA VAL A 383 -3.71 -42.50 16.61
C VAL A 383 -3.66 -43.94 16.13
N LYS A 384 -4.09 -44.86 16.99
CA LYS A 384 -4.15 -46.29 16.72
C LYS A 384 -5.49 -46.83 17.18
N GLU A 385 -6.08 -47.68 16.34
CA GLU A 385 -7.21 -48.58 16.65
C GLU A 385 -8.57 -47.85 16.95
N GLU A 386 -9.75 -48.39 16.64
CA GLU A 386 -10.16 -49.78 16.38
C GLU A 386 -11.08 -49.97 15.14
N LEU A 387 -11.25 -51.25 14.76
CA LEU A 387 -12.27 -51.89 13.88
C LEU A 387 -12.11 -51.82 12.35
#